data_AF-A0A4Q2YK95-F1
#
_entry.id   AF-A0A4Q2YK95-F1
#
_cell.length_a   1.000
_cell.length_b   1.000
_cell.length_c   1.000
_cell.angle_alpha   90.00
_cell.angle_beta   90.00
_cell.angle_gamma   90.00
#
_symmetry.space_group_name_H-M   'P 1'
#
loop_
_entity.id
_entity.type
_entity.pdbx_description
1 polymer ?
#
loop_
_entity_poly.entity_id
_entity_poly.type
_entity_poly.pdbx_seq_one_letter_code
_entity_poly.pdbx_strand_id
1 'polypeptide(L)'
;MGSSSYDIVSLVETSGTPGELLFSIWEKLSPAFCTELVDEEKVILDAWNFDSTFGNGINDLLVNENYDVIANGFRAMRVLAVPRLLEFTEVMESIFGLFGINCASGDDLAKLEQLTSSQRERLEAGLASAELPFLNDFWHAGVLMFAAKDYLMKNLEAFKIRKKED
;
A
#
# COMPACT_ATOMS: atom_id res chain seq x y z
N MET A 1 -14.24 1.80 -22.45
CA MET A 1 -14.84 1.65 -21.11
C MET A 1 -14.96 3.05 -20.55
N GLY A 2 -16.13 3.48 -20.10
CA GLY A 2 -16.35 4.87 -19.70
C GLY A 2 -15.51 5.18 -18.46
N SER A 3 -14.63 6.18 -18.56
CA SER A 3 -13.99 6.79 -17.39
C SER A 3 -15.11 7.31 -16.50
N SER A 4 -15.40 6.66 -15.38
CA SER A 4 -16.34 7.20 -14.42
C SER A 4 -15.69 8.43 -13.81
N SER A 5 -16.06 9.61 -14.28
CA SER A 5 -15.65 10.87 -13.65
C SER A 5 -16.10 10.88 -12.19
N TYR A 6 -15.18 11.14 -11.27
CA TYR A 6 -15.46 11.25 -9.84
C TYR A 6 -14.84 12.55 -9.30
N ASP A 7 -15.53 13.17 -8.34
CA ASP A 7 -15.05 14.40 -7.70
C ASP A 7 -14.43 14.07 -6.33
N ILE A 8 -13.10 14.11 -6.27
CA ILE A 8 -12.35 13.83 -5.04
C ILE A 8 -12.72 14.79 -3.92
N VAL A 9 -13.00 16.06 -4.23
CA VAL A 9 -13.38 17.02 -3.18
C VAL A 9 -14.69 16.59 -2.53
N SER A 10 -15.66 16.19 -3.34
CA SER A 10 -16.95 15.68 -2.84
C SER A 10 -16.80 14.36 -2.08
N LEU A 11 -15.93 13.45 -2.55
CA LEU A 11 -15.64 12.21 -1.81
C LEU A 11 -15.01 12.50 -0.45
N VAL A 12 -14.07 13.44 -0.38
CA VAL A 12 -13.44 13.85 0.89
C VAL A 12 -14.47 14.44 1.86
N GLU A 13 -15.37 15.29 1.39
CA GLU A 13 -16.42 15.90 2.22
C GLU A 13 -17.44 14.89 2.76
N THR A 14 -17.62 13.77 2.05
CA THR A 14 -18.62 12.75 2.38
C THR A 14 -18.02 11.54 3.12
N SER A 15 -16.70 11.38 3.11
CA SER A 15 -16.02 10.28 3.79
C SER A 15 -15.83 10.58 5.27
N GLY A 16 -16.38 9.74 6.16
CA GLY A 16 -16.33 9.94 7.61
C GLY A 16 -14.96 9.62 8.22
N THR A 17 -14.19 8.74 7.59
CA THR A 17 -12.84 8.34 8.02
C THR A 17 -11.85 8.28 6.84
N PRO A 18 -10.52 8.31 7.09
CA PRO A 18 -9.52 8.09 6.04
C PRO A 18 -9.70 6.74 5.34
N GLY A 19 -10.06 5.69 6.07
CA GLY A 19 -10.31 4.36 5.48
C GLY A 19 -11.49 4.38 4.52
N GLU A 20 -12.62 4.98 4.91
CA GLU A 20 -13.80 5.12 4.04
C GLU A 20 -13.49 5.94 2.77
N LEU A 21 -12.66 6.98 2.91
CA LEU A 21 -12.21 7.77 1.76
C LEU A 21 -11.40 6.93 0.78
N LEU A 22 -10.41 6.20 1.28
CA LEU A 22 -9.52 5.39 0.46
C LEU A 22 -10.28 4.22 -0.19
N PHE A 23 -11.23 3.60 0.53
CA PHE A 23 -12.15 2.62 -0.03
C PHE A 23 -12.98 3.20 -1.18
N SER A 24 -13.60 4.37 -0.96
CA SER A 24 -14.44 5.01 -1.97
C SER A 24 -13.64 5.36 -3.23
N ILE A 25 -12.41 5.84 -3.05
CA ILE A 25 -11.50 6.11 -4.17
C ILE A 25 -11.10 4.80 -4.87
N TRP A 26 -10.77 3.76 -4.11
CA TRP A 26 -10.46 2.44 -4.65
C TRP A 26 -11.63 1.84 -5.44
N GLU A 27 -12.88 1.93 -4.97
CA GLU A 27 -14.03 1.44 -5.71
C GLU A 27 -14.22 2.16 -7.06
N LYS A 28 -13.86 3.44 -7.15
CA LYS A 28 -13.92 4.21 -8.41
C LYS A 28 -12.76 3.89 -9.34
N LEU A 29 -11.58 3.62 -8.79
CA LEU A 29 -10.34 3.46 -9.56
C LEU A 29 -10.00 2.00 -9.89
N SER A 30 -10.40 1.04 -9.06
CA SER A 30 -10.12 -0.39 -9.25
C SER A 30 -10.65 -0.98 -10.58
N PRO A 31 -11.74 -0.47 -11.21
CA PRO A 31 -12.14 -0.95 -12.53
C PRO A 31 -11.20 -0.51 -13.67
N ALA A 32 -10.35 0.51 -13.46
CA ALA A 32 -9.41 0.98 -14.46
C ALA A 32 -8.11 0.17 -14.38
N PHE A 33 -8.04 -0.97 -15.08
CA PHE A 33 -6.78 -1.71 -15.22
C PHE A 33 -5.71 -0.82 -15.88
N CYS A 34 -4.59 -0.71 -15.16
CA CYS A 34 -3.62 0.37 -15.19
C CYS A 34 -2.86 0.58 -16.52
N THR A 35 -3.05 1.76 -17.12
CA THR A 35 -2.02 2.56 -17.83
C THR A 35 -2.29 4.06 -17.70
N GLU A 36 -3.53 4.42 -17.36
CA GLU A 36 -3.97 5.82 -17.31
C GLU A 36 -3.82 6.46 -15.94
N LEU A 37 -3.46 5.75 -14.86
CA LEU A 37 -3.38 6.32 -13.51
C LEU A 37 -2.19 7.26 -13.34
N VAL A 38 -2.41 8.41 -12.69
CA VAL A 38 -1.32 9.29 -12.26
C VAL A 38 -0.67 8.72 -11.01
N ASP A 39 0.52 9.21 -10.68
CA ASP A 39 1.30 8.63 -9.59
C ASP A 39 0.60 8.77 -8.25
N GLU A 40 -0.17 9.83 -8.03
CA GLU A 40 -0.91 9.99 -6.79
C GLU A 40 -2.06 8.98 -6.65
N GLU A 41 -2.78 8.67 -7.73
CA GLU A 41 -3.83 7.64 -7.74
C GLU A 41 -3.24 6.26 -7.45
N LYS A 42 -2.04 5.97 -7.99
CA LYS A 42 -1.31 4.74 -7.70
C LYS A 42 -0.98 4.64 -6.23
N VAL A 43 -0.42 5.69 -5.63
CA VAL A 43 -0.09 5.70 -4.19
C VAL A 43 -1.32 5.42 -3.32
N ILE A 44 -2.48 5.97 -3.68
CA ILE A 44 -3.73 5.74 -2.95
C ILE A 44 -4.23 4.30 -3.11
N LEU A 45 -4.26 3.77 -4.33
CA LEU A 45 -4.65 2.38 -4.59
C LEU A 45 -3.71 1.40 -3.89
N ASP A 46 -2.42 1.65 -3.96
CA ASP A 46 -1.37 0.83 -3.37
C ASP A 46 -1.47 0.85 -1.83
N ALA A 47 -1.72 2.03 -1.24
CA ALA A 47 -1.95 2.16 0.19
C ALA A 47 -3.23 1.42 0.65
N TRP A 48 -4.31 1.49 -0.12
CA TRP A 48 -5.56 0.76 0.18
C TRP A 48 -5.37 -0.76 0.09
N ASN A 49 -4.76 -1.24 -0.99
CA ASN A 49 -4.54 -2.68 -1.18
C ASN A 49 -3.64 -3.26 -0.06
N PHE A 50 -2.70 -2.46 0.44
CA PHE A 50 -1.80 -2.82 1.53
C PHE A 50 -2.31 -2.41 2.92
N ASP A 51 -3.60 -2.07 3.06
CA ASP A 51 -4.16 -1.74 4.36
C ASP A 51 -4.48 -2.98 5.19
N SER A 52 -3.62 -3.31 6.17
CA SER A 52 -3.94 -4.39 7.11
C SER A 52 -4.98 -4.04 8.17
N THR A 53 -5.46 -2.79 8.25
CA THR A 53 -6.61 -2.47 9.10
C THR A 53 -7.86 -3.27 8.69
N PHE A 54 -7.89 -3.76 7.44
CA PHE A 54 -8.89 -4.69 6.92
C PHE A 54 -8.40 -6.15 6.79
N GLY A 55 -7.28 -6.50 7.42
CA GLY A 55 -6.83 -7.89 7.59
C GLY A 55 -5.72 -8.39 6.66
N ASN A 56 -5.03 -7.50 5.93
CA ASN A 56 -3.94 -7.84 5.02
C ASN A 56 -2.55 -7.55 5.63
N GLY A 57 -2.09 -8.33 6.62
CA GLY A 57 -0.70 -8.25 7.09
C GLY A 57 0.28 -8.76 6.02
N ILE A 58 1.58 -8.45 6.11
CA ILE A 58 2.57 -8.96 5.14
C ILE A 58 2.58 -10.48 5.19
N ASN A 59 2.54 -11.08 6.38
CA ASN A 59 2.46 -12.53 6.51
C ASN A 59 1.21 -13.12 5.84
N ASP A 60 0.04 -12.51 6.02
CA ASP A 60 -1.20 -12.97 5.38
C ASP A 60 -1.12 -12.85 3.85
N LEU A 61 -0.57 -11.73 3.35
CA LEU A 61 -0.38 -11.50 1.92
C LEU A 61 0.64 -12.47 1.33
N LEU A 62 1.69 -12.83 2.07
CA LEU A 62 2.68 -13.81 1.64
C LEU A 62 2.08 -15.22 1.56
N VAL A 63 1.29 -15.62 2.56
CA VAL A 63 0.59 -16.92 2.56
C VAL A 63 -0.37 -17.04 1.38
N ASN A 64 -0.99 -15.93 0.98
CA ASN A 64 -1.90 -15.87 -0.16
C ASN A 64 -1.21 -15.52 -1.49
N GLU A 65 0.13 -15.47 -1.53
CA GLU A 65 0.93 -15.21 -2.74
C GLU A 65 0.58 -13.88 -3.45
N ASN A 66 0.09 -12.90 -2.69
CA ASN A 66 -0.29 -11.57 -3.19
C ASN A 66 0.92 -10.64 -3.29
N TYR A 67 1.95 -11.05 -4.04
CA TYR A 67 3.25 -10.38 -4.08
C TYR A 67 3.19 -8.96 -4.64
N ASP A 68 2.36 -8.72 -5.65
CA ASP A 68 2.17 -7.37 -6.19
C ASP A 68 1.56 -6.41 -5.17
N VAL A 69 0.64 -6.90 -4.33
CA VAL A 69 0.04 -6.09 -3.26
C VAL A 69 1.10 -5.67 -2.25
N ILE A 70 2.01 -6.59 -1.89
CA ILE A 70 3.12 -6.31 -0.98
C ILE A 70 4.06 -5.26 -1.58
N ALA A 71 4.49 -5.47 -2.82
CA ALA A 71 5.39 -4.56 -3.52
C ALA A 71 4.81 -3.15 -3.66
N ASN A 72 3.53 -3.07 -4.00
CA ASN A 72 2.78 -1.84 -4.10
C ASN A 72 2.68 -1.13 -2.75
N GLY A 73 2.40 -1.85 -1.67
CA GLY A 73 2.40 -1.31 -0.31
C GLY A 73 3.70 -0.62 0.07
N PHE A 74 4.83 -1.29 -0.14
CA PHE A 74 6.14 -0.70 0.10
C PHE A 74 6.42 0.51 -0.78
N ARG A 75 5.97 0.49 -2.04
CA ARG A 75 6.05 1.66 -2.93
C ARG A 75 5.25 2.84 -2.39
N ALA A 76 4.01 2.62 -1.96
CA ALA A 76 3.18 3.66 -1.37
C ALA A 76 3.86 4.25 -0.14
N MET A 77 4.33 3.43 0.80
CA MET A 77 5.02 3.90 2.02
C MET A 77 6.22 4.79 1.71
N ARG A 78 7.03 4.41 0.71
CA ARG A 78 8.18 5.22 0.27
C ARG A 78 7.75 6.57 -0.30
N VAL A 79 6.69 6.61 -1.12
CA VAL A 79 6.20 7.87 -1.71
C VAL A 79 5.55 8.77 -0.65
N LEU A 80 4.81 8.19 0.29
CA LEU A 80 4.22 8.92 1.41
C LEU A 80 5.29 9.54 2.31
N ALA A 81 6.48 8.95 2.36
CA ALA A 81 7.68 9.47 3.00
C ALA A 81 7.48 9.91 4.46
N VAL A 82 6.55 9.26 5.16
CA VAL A 82 6.35 9.48 6.59
C VAL A 82 7.48 8.77 7.35
N PRO A 83 8.24 9.46 8.23
CA PRO A 83 9.45 8.90 8.84
C PRO A 83 9.26 7.50 9.41
N ARG A 84 8.15 7.27 10.11
CA ARG A 84 7.86 5.97 10.74
C ARG A 84 7.48 4.86 9.74
N LEU A 85 6.84 5.20 8.60
CA LEU A 85 6.59 4.25 7.51
C LEU A 85 7.90 3.89 6.80
N LEU A 86 8.82 4.86 6.67
CA LEU A 86 10.14 4.63 6.11
C LEU A 86 10.98 3.72 7.01
N GLU A 87 11.01 3.97 8.33
CA GLU A 87 11.69 3.10 9.30
C GLU A 87 11.21 1.64 9.19
N PHE A 88 9.89 1.43 9.11
CA PHE A 88 9.32 0.10 8.90
C PHE A 88 9.74 -0.52 7.57
N THR A 89 9.69 0.27 6.50
CA THR A 89 10.09 -0.16 5.16
C THR A 89 11.56 -0.59 5.13
N GLU A 90 12.46 0.16 5.77
CA GLU A 90 13.89 -0.16 5.88
C GLU A 90 14.15 -1.45 6.66
N VAL A 91 13.40 -1.68 7.75
CA VAL A 91 13.48 -2.92 8.52
C VAL A 91 13.05 -4.11 7.66
N MET A 92 11.93 -3.99 6.94
CA MET A 92 11.44 -5.05 6.07
C MET A 92 12.40 -5.33 4.92
N GLU A 93 12.91 -4.30 4.25
CA GLU A 93 13.92 -4.43 3.20
C GLU A 93 15.18 -5.13 3.71
N SER A 94 15.59 -4.86 4.95
CA SER A 94 16.71 -5.55 5.57
C SER A 94 16.41 -7.04 5.77
N ILE A 95 15.20 -7.39 6.23
CA ILE A 95 14.77 -8.79 6.42
C ILE A 95 14.73 -9.54 5.10
N PHE A 96 14.03 -9.02 4.09
CA PHE A 96 13.97 -9.65 2.75
C PHE A 96 15.35 -9.70 2.08
N GLY A 97 16.17 -8.66 2.29
CA GLY A 97 17.54 -8.57 1.78
C GLY A 97 18.47 -9.67 2.28
N LEU A 98 18.24 -10.24 3.48
CA LEU A 98 18.98 -11.41 3.97
C LEU A 98 18.83 -12.65 3.05
N PHE A 99 17.79 -12.66 2.22
CA PHE A 99 17.48 -13.72 1.28
C PHE A 99 17.70 -13.29 -0.18
N GLY A 100 18.26 -12.10 -0.41
CA GLY A 100 18.49 -11.55 -1.74
C GLY A 100 17.21 -11.15 -2.47
N ILE A 101 16.16 -10.80 -1.72
CA ILE A 101 14.84 -10.42 -2.24
C ILE A 101 14.59 -8.93 -2.00
N ASN A 102 14.17 -8.22 -3.04
CA ASN A 102 13.64 -6.87 -2.98
C ASN A 102 12.13 -6.90 -2.77
N CYS A 103 11.66 -6.52 -1.59
CA CYS A 103 10.24 -6.51 -1.25
C CYS A 103 9.42 -5.44 -1.98
N ALA A 104 10.04 -4.50 -2.69
CA ALA A 104 9.37 -3.54 -3.56
C ALA A 104 9.20 -4.05 -5.01
N SER A 105 9.41 -5.35 -5.26
CA SER A 105 9.26 -5.99 -6.57
C SER A 105 8.48 -7.30 -6.44
N GLY A 106 7.30 -7.37 -7.08
CA GLY A 106 6.48 -8.59 -7.11
C GLY A 106 7.23 -9.78 -7.71
N ASP A 107 7.95 -9.56 -8.82
CA ASP A 107 8.80 -10.57 -9.46
C ASP A 107 9.91 -11.11 -8.54
N ASP A 108 10.47 -10.26 -7.68
CA ASP A 108 11.52 -10.67 -6.75
C ASP A 108 10.93 -11.41 -5.53
N LEU A 109 9.75 -10.98 -5.07
CA LEU A 109 8.97 -11.67 -4.05
C LEU A 109 8.55 -13.08 -4.49
N ALA A 110 8.29 -13.31 -5.78
CA ALA A 110 8.02 -14.65 -6.30
C ALA A 110 9.18 -15.65 -6.07
N LYS A 111 10.42 -15.17 -5.85
CA LYS A 111 11.56 -16.03 -5.50
C LYS A 111 11.44 -16.64 -4.10
N LEU A 112 10.49 -16.20 -3.28
CA LEU A 112 10.17 -16.79 -1.97
C LEU A 112 9.74 -18.26 -2.07
N GLU A 113 9.22 -18.69 -3.22
CA GLU A 113 8.90 -20.09 -3.51
C GLU A 113 10.16 -20.96 -3.61
N GLN A 114 11.31 -20.36 -3.92
CA GLN A 114 12.59 -21.05 -4.10
C GLN A 114 13.35 -21.21 -2.78
N LEU A 115 12.87 -20.59 -1.70
CA LEU A 115 13.48 -20.71 -0.38
C LEU A 115 13.28 -22.12 0.18
N THR A 116 14.34 -22.65 0.79
CA THR A 116 14.23 -23.87 1.60
C THR A 116 13.32 -23.65 2.81
N SER A 117 12.76 -24.72 3.37
CA SER A 117 11.92 -24.64 4.57
C SER A 117 12.58 -23.88 5.72
N SER A 118 13.87 -24.11 5.96
CA SER A 118 14.63 -23.39 7.00
C SER A 118 14.80 -21.89 6.70
N GLN A 119 14.95 -21.51 5.43
CA GLN A 119 14.99 -20.10 5.05
C GLN A 119 13.62 -19.44 5.22
N ARG A 120 12.54 -20.14 4.85
CA ARG A 120 11.17 -19.65 5.02
C ARG A 120 10.82 -19.46 6.51
N GLU A 121 11.14 -20.42 7.37
CA GLU A 121 10.96 -20.27 8.82
C GLU A 121 11.72 -19.06 9.39
N ARG A 122 12.96 -18.83 8.94
CA ARG A 122 13.75 -17.66 9.36
C ARG A 122 13.15 -16.35 8.86
N LEU A 123 12.62 -16.32 7.64
CA LEU A 123 11.93 -15.16 7.11
C LEU A 123 10.67 -14.85 7.93
N GLU A 124 9.79 -15.83 8.10
CA GLU A 124 8.55 -15.70 8.86
C GLU A 124 8.81 -15.23 10.30
N ALA A 125 9.84 -15.78 10.96
CA ALA A 125 10.24 -15.33 12.29
C ALA A 125 10.73 -13.87 12.30
N GLY A 126 11.49 -13.46 11.29
CA GLY A 126 11.93 -12.08 11.10
C GLY A 126 10.74 -11.14 10.90
N LEU A 127 9.83 -11.49 9.98
CA LEU A 127 8.62 -10.72 9.70
C LEU A 127 7.74 -10.60 10.94
N ALA A 128 7.45 -11.70 11.63
CA ALA A 128 6.65 -11.67 12.86
C ALA A 128 7.28 -10.76 13.93
N SER A 129 8.60 -10.78 14.08
CA SER A 129 9.31 -9.93 15.06
C SER A 129 9.27 -8.44 14.72
N ALA A 130 9.24 -8.09 13.43
CA ALA A 130 9.22 -6.71 12.95
C ALA A 130 7.79 -6.17 12.78
N GLU A 131 6.85 -7.02 12.38
CA GLU A 131 5.44 -6.65 12.23
C GLU A 131 4.75 -6.46 13.57
N LEU A 132 5.03 -7.24 14.62
CA LEU A 132 4.30 -7.12 15.89
C LEU A 132 4.38 -5.73 16.54
N PRO A 133 5.57 -5.11 16.66
CA PRO A 133 5.69 -3.74 17.15
C PRO A 133 4.99 -2.73 16.22
N PHE A 134 5.09 -2.94 14.92
CA PHE A 134 4.43 -2.09 13.92
C PHE A 134 2.89 -2.19 13.99
N LEU A 135 2.35 -3.40 14.10
CA LEU A 135 0.93 -3.72 14.28
C LEU A 135 0.36 -3.03 15.52
N ASN A 136 1.04 -3.15 16.65
CA ASN A 136 0.56 -2.60 17.92
C ASN A 136 0.62 -1.06 17.98
N ASP A 137 1.68 -0.45 17.46
CA ASP A 137 1.89 1.00 17.62
C ASP A 137 1.31 1.85 16.47
N PHE A 138 1.14 1.27 15.27
CA PHE A 138 0.87 2.05 14.04
C PHE A 138 -0.40 1.69 13.31
N TRP A 139 -0.73 0.40 13.24
CA TRP A 139 -1.88 -0.04 12.46
C TRP A 139 -3.20 0.35 13.12
N HIS A 140 -3.30 0.25 14.45
CA HIS A 140 -4.47 0.72 15.18
C HIS A 140 -4.67 2.25 15.15
N ALA A 141 -3.63 3.00 14.77
CA ALA A 141 -3.69 4.45 14.65
C ALA A 141 -3.99 4.93 13.21
N GLY A 142 -4.20 4.03 12.25
CA GLY A 142 -4.55 4.37 10.87
C GLY A 142 -3.48 5.17 10.13
N VAL A 143 -2.20 5.08 10.53
CA VAL A 143 -1.13 5.99 10.07
C VAL A 143 -0.94 5.96 8.56
N LEU A 144 -0.98 4.78 7.94
CA LEU A 144 -0.90 4.67 6.47
C LEU A 144 -2.07 5.39 5.79
N MET A 145 -3.28 5.20 6.31
CA MET A 145 -4.49 5.82 5.78
C MET A 145 -4.48 7.35 5.96
N PHE A 146 -4.03 7.84 7.11
CA PHE A 146 -3.85 9.28 7.35
C PHE A 146 -2.76 9.88 6.44
N ALA A 147 -1.64 9.19 6.30
CA ALA A 147 -0.55 9.62 5.41
C ALA A 147 -1.01 9.70 3.96
N ALA A 148 -1.73 8.68 3.48
CA ALA A 148 -2.32 8.65 2.14
C ALA A 148 -3.33 9.78 1.94
N LYS A 149 -4.21 10.02 2.91
CA LYS A 149 -5.12 11.18 2.91
C LYS A 149 -4.35 12.50 2.84
N ASP A 150 -3.32 12.70 3.67
CA ASP A 150 -2.54 13.94 3.68
C ASP A 150 -1.80 14.14 2.36
N TYR A 151 -1.28 13.07 1.78
CA TYR A 151 -0.65 13.10 0.46
C TYR A 151 -1.65 13.49 -0.63
N LEU A 152 -2.86 12.93 -0.61
CA LEU A 152 -3.95 13.30 -1.51
C LEU A 152 -4.28 14.80 -1.39
N MET A 153 -4.41 15.31 -0.16
CA MET A 153 -4.75 16.71 0.09
C MET A 153 -3.66 17.67 -0.41
N LYS A 154 -2.39 17.31 -0.25
CA LYS A 154 -1.26 18.11 -0.75
C LYS A 154 -1.20 18.16 -2.27
N ASN A 155 -1.63 17.09 -2.93
CA ASN A 155 -1.54 16.93 -4.38
C ASN A 155 -2.90 17.06 -5.09
N LEU A 156 -3.91 17.61 -4.41
CA LEU A 156 -5.29 17.66 -4.91
C LEU A 156 -5.41 18.35 -6.29
N GLU A 157 -4.56 19.33 -6.58
CA GLU A 157 -4.52 19.98 -7.91
C GLU A 157 -4.08 19.04 -9.03
N ALA A 158 -3.16 18.09 -8.76
CA ALA A 158 -2.76 17.09 -9.75
C ALA A 158 -3.94 16.17 -10.12
N PHE A 159 -4.80 15.85 -9.17
CA PHE A 159 -6.02 15.06 -9.42
C PHE A 159 -7.10 15.84 -10.18
N LYS A 160 -7.23 17.15 -9.97
CA LYS A 160 -8.23 18.00 -10.66
C LYS A 160 -8.01 18.06 -12.17
N ILE A 161 -6.81 17.76 -12.67
CA ILE A 161 -6.45 17.84 -14.09
C ILE A 161 -7.31 16.89 -14.96
N ARG A 162 -7.90 15.83 -14.41
CA ARG A 162 -8.83 14.94 -15.13
C ARG A 162 -10.28 15.43 -15.24
N LYS A 163 -10.67 16.53 -14.57
CA LYS A 163 -12.06 17.07 -14.66
C LYS A 163 -12.34 17.79 -15.99
N LYS A 164 -11.58 17.50 -17.05
CA LYS A 164 -11.76 18.14 -18.36
C LYS A 164 -12.29 17.15 -19.39
N GLU A 165 -13.46 17.54 -19.91
CA GLU A 165 -14.15 17.05 -21.09
C GLU A 165 -15.17 15.94 -20.84
N ASP A 166 -16.29 16.32 -20.23
CA ASP A 166 -17.62 16.07 -20.80
C ASP A 166 -18.35 17.42 -21.00
#